data_AF-A0A3C0ZCF7-F1
#
_entry.id   AF-A0A3C0ZCF7-F1
#
_cell.length_a   1.000
_cell.length_b   1.000
_cell.length_c   1.000
_cell.angle_alpha   90.00
_cell.angle_beta   90.00
_cell.angle_gamma   90.00
#
_symmetry.space_group_name_H-M   'P 1'
#
loop_
_entity.id
_entity.type
_entity.pdbx_description
1 polymer ?
#
loop_
_entity_poly.entity_id
_entity_poly.type
_entity_poly.pdbx_seq_one_letter_code
_entity_poly.pdbx_strand_id
1 'polypeptide(L)'
;MMNQIFKKIYTTTILSLFFLAFVQAQTDSTRTLTVAGNCAMCKKRIETAAKMHGVETAVWNAGDNLLQIKYNPQKVQLETIKKNIAQVGHDVDNLVATDESYAKLHECCMYPRLENGKIPEKKTVTTDNHDHPHTVTGVVVEENEKGDLKPIIGANLHWANLPTKNTRTNENGVFKLDHKEGFNKLVVSYVGMKPDTITIKDLHEVIMITAKGNVLMEVEVKGTRRSNYIDRMTPARLEVLTGKELFKAACCDLSESFETNASVDVVSADAVTGSKQIQMLGLSGIYTQLTVENLPGPRGLASPLGLNSIAGTWIESIQIAKGIGSVANGFENMAGQINVELKKPQNSERLFFNAYANNMGRTDVNLNLSQKIGQHWSTAVLLHDNFMYNKSMNFSHNGFRDIPVGNLFSGVNRWFYENGKGLMVQFGVKYLNDDRTGGQIDFNEKTDKGTTNRYGLGFDIERVEGFAKIGYVFPENKHRSIGLQLAGSNYNQKSYFGLNNYNSDQQNGYANLLFQDIIGTVAHKYRVGASINYDNYNEWYLKDQNFKRKE
;
A
#
# COMPACT_ATOMS: atom_id res chain seq x y z
N MET A 1 19.46 31.53 29.95
CA MET A 1 19.07 31.24 28.56
C MET A 1 19.90 30.13 27.88
N MET A 2 21.13 29.85 28.34
CA MET A 2 22.04 28.89 27.70
C MET A 2 21.77 27.40 28.02
N ASN A 3 21.13 27.08 29.16
CA ASN A 3 20.86 25.69 29.59
C ASN A 3 19.65 25.00 28.93
N GLN A 4 18.77 25.74 28.27
CA GLN A 4 17.60 25.18 27.56
C GLN A 4 17.95 24.72 26.13
N ILE A 5 18.93 25.38 25.50
CA ILE A 5 19.42 25.06 24.16
C ILE A 5 20.22 23.75 24.18
N PHE A 6 21.02 23.51 25.24
CA PHE A 6 21.78 22.26 25.39
C PHE A 6 20.89 21.03 25.62
N LYS A 7 19.73 21.17 26.29
CA LYS A 7 18.78 20.05 26.47
C LYS A 7 18.03 19.67 25.20
N LYS A 8 17.69 20.65 24.34
CA LYS A 8 17.06 20.40 23.02
C LYS A 8 18.04 19.75 22.04
N ILE A 9 19.32 20.14 22.05
CA ILE A 9 20.35 19.52 21.22
C ILE A 9 20.62 18.07 21.67
N TYR A 10 20.64 17.79 22.98
CA TYR A 10 20.85 16.41 23.46
C TYR A 10 19.69 15.45 23.11
N THR A 11 18.46 15.94 23.04
CA THR A 11 17.29 15.12 22.66
C THR A 11 17.16 14.92 21.15
N THR A 12 17.50 15.91 20.31
CA THR A 12 17.57 15.72 18.86
C THR A 12 18.73 14.84 18.41
N THR A 13 19.86 14.87 19.14
CA THR A 13 21.03 14.05 18.80
C THR A 13 20.82 12.57 19.22
N ILE A 14 20.14 12.30 20.35
CA ILE A 14 19.81 10.92 20.78
C ILE A 14 18.75 10.27 19.88
N LEU A 15 17.82 11.04 19.28
CA LEU A 15 16.86 10.50 18.31
C LEU A 15 17.49 10.26 16.92
N SER A 16 18.55 10.99 16.57
CA SER A 16 19.35 10.74 15.35
C SER A 16 20.37 9.59 15.49
N LEU A 17 20.81 9.25 16.72
CA LEU A 17 21.75 8.17 16.98
C LEU A 17 21.12 6.78 17.15
N PHE A 18 19.78 6.67 17.26
CA PHE A 18 19.10 5.37 17.26
C PHE A 18 18.89 4.78 15.85
N PHE A 19 19.35 5.46 14.79
CA PHE A 19 19.19 5.03 13.39
C PHE A 19 20.40 4.31 12.77
N LEU A 20 21.47 4.02 13.53
CA LEU A 20 22.73 3.50 12.98
C LEU A 20 23.34 2.27 13.69
N ALA A 21 22.53 1.47 14.40
CA ALA A 21 23.02 0.24 15.04
C ALA A 21 22.49 -1.02 14.34
N PHE A 22 23.40 -1.70 13.64
CA PHE A 22 23.37 -3.10 13.19
C PHE A 22 22.30 -3.54 12.19
N VAL A 23 22.58 -3.30 10.90
CA VAL A 23 22.37 -4.34 9.90
C VAL A 23 23.74 -4.94 9.58
N GLN A 24 24.13 -5.99 10.31
CA GLN A 24 24.96 -7.01 9.66
C GLN A 24 24.10 -7.58 8.55
N ALA A 25 24.37 -7.17 7.31
CA ALA A 25 23.83 -7.85 6.15
C ALA A 25 24.30 -9.31 6.23
N GLN A 26 23.38 -10.22 6.58
CA GLN A 26 23.59 -11.64 6.34
C GLN A 26 23.60 -11.82 4.83
N THR A 27 24.78 -12.03 4.27
CA THR A 27 24.93 -12.28 2.83
C THR A 27 24.48 -13.70 2.53
N ASP A 28 23.18 -13.86 2.26
CA ASP A 28 22.68 -15.07 1.61
C ASP A 28 23.45 -15.29 0.31
N SER A 29 23.88 -16.52 0.07
CA SER A 29 24.63 -16.90 -1.13
C SER A 29 23.72 -17.65 -2.10
N THR A 30 23.76 -17.25 -3.37
CA THR A 30 23.08 -17.96 -4.46
C THR A 30 24.06 -18.93 -5.13
N ARG A 31 23.64 -20.19 -5.32
CA ARG A 31 24.41 -21.21 -6.05
C ARG A 31 23.51 -21.99 -6.99
N THR A 32 24.10 -22.45 -8.08
CA THR A 32 23.45 -23.35 -9.04
C THR A 32 24.15 -24.70 -8.98
N LEU A 33 23.37 -25.77 -8.84
CA LEU A 33 23.83 -27.16 -8.78
C LEU A 33 23.24 -27.93 -9.96
N THR A 34 23.99 -28.89 -10.51
CA THR A 34 23.47 -29.82 -11.52
C THR A 34 22.84 -30.99 -10.78
N VAL A 35 21.53 -31.19 -10.91
CA VAL A 35 20.82 -32.28 -10.22
C VAL A 35 20.05 -33.10 -11.25
N ALA A 36 20.36 -34.39 -11.33
CA ALA A 36 19.76 -35.27 -12.31
C ALA A 36 18.33 -35.66 -11.92
N GLY A 37 17.40 -35.48 -12.87
CA GLY A 37 15.99 -35.80 -12.76
C GLY A 37 15.33 -35.68 -14.13
N ASN A 38 14.08 -36.13 -14.27
CA ASN A 38 13.46 -36.23 -15.61
C ASN A 38 11.99 -35.76 -15.68
N CYS A 39 11.32 -35.51 -14.55
CA CYS A 39 9.89 -35.21 -14.52
C CYS A 39 9.48 -34.23 -13.42
N ALA A 40 8.20 -33.81 -13.43
CA ALA A 40 7.63 -32.92 -12.42
C ALA A 40 7.62 -33.53 -11.00
N MET A 41 7.58 -34.87 -10.88
CA MET A 41 7.69 -35.53 -9.57
C MET A 41 9.13 -35.45 -9.02
N CYS A 42 10.15 -35.54 -9.89
CA CYS A 42 11.54 -35.27 -9.51
C CYS A 42 11.70 -33.85 -8.99
N LYS A 43 11.10 -32.86 -9.67
CA LYS A 43 11.12 -31.45 -9.24
C LYS A 43 10.68 -31.31 -7.79
N LYS A 44 9.49 -31.81 -7.47
CA LYS A 44 8.95 -31.73 -6.11
C LYS A 44 9.86 -32.43 -5.10
N ARG A 45 10.43 -33.59 -5.44
CA ARG A 45 11.33 -34.34 -4.55
C ARG A 45 12.65 -33.62 -4.30
N ILE A 46 13.31 -33.15 -5.35
CA ILE A 46 14.58 -32.42 -5.32
C ILE A 46 14.43 -31.11 -4.55
N GLU A 47 13.41 -30.30 -4.86
CA GLU A 47 13.16 -29.04 -4.17
C GLU A 47 12.83 -29.25 -2.69
N THR A 48 12.08 -30.30 -2.34
CA THR A 48 11.78 -30.65 -0.94
C THR A 48 13.05 -31.08 -0.18
N ALA A 49 13.90 -31.90 -0.80
CA ALA A 49 15.16 -32.32 -0.19
C ALA A 49 16.16 -31.17 -0.03
N ALA A 50 16.16 -30.21 -0.94
CA ALA A 50 17.00 -29.02 -0.85
C ALA A 50 16.51 -28.02 0.21
N LYS A 51 15.20 -28.00 0.52
CA LYS A 51 14.57 -27.02 1.41
C LYS A 51 14.67 -27.44 2.88
N MET A 52 15.84 -27.19 3.46
CA MET A 52 16.13 -27.43 4.88
C MET A 52 16.40 -26.13 5.67
N HIS A 53 16.47 -26.22 7.00
CA HIS A 53 16.75 -25.06 7.85
C HIS A 53 18.07 -24.38 7.43
N GLY A 54 17.97 -23.14 6.94
CA GLY A 54 19.11 -22.40 6.36
C GLY A 54 19.03 -22.18 4.85
N VAL A 55 18.08 -22.81 4.14
CA VAL A 55 17.80 -22.60 2.71
C VAL A 55 16.50 -21.83 2.54
N GLU A 56 16.56 -20.67 1.88
CA GLU A 56 15.42 -19.77 1.67
C GLU A 56 14.59 -20.18 0.45
N THR A 57 15.28 -20.43 -0.67
CA THR A 57 14.66 -20.86 -1.94
C THR A 57 15.44 -21.99 -2.57
N ALA A 58 14.73 -22.94 -3.18
CA ALA A 58 15.27 -24.03 -3.98
C ALA A 58 14.33 -24.24 -5.17
N VAL A 59 14.79 -23.99 -6.40
CA VAL A 59 13.99 -24.12 -7.62
C VAL A 59 14.75 -24.97 -8.62
N TRP A 60 14.17 -26.10 -9.03
CA TRP A 60 14.75 -27.02 -10.00
C TRP A 60 13.98 -27.00 -11.33
N ASN A 61 14.72 -27.09 -12.42
CA ASN A 61 14.16 -27.09 -13.77
C ASN A 61 14.49 -28.40 -14.50
N ALA A 62 13.45 -29.11 -14.96
CA ALA A 62 13.58 -30.38 -15.67
C ALA A 62 14.15 -30.22 -17.10
N GLY A 63 14.11 -29.02 -17.66
CA GLY A 63 14.60 -28.75 -19.01
C GLY A 63 16.13 -28.69 -19.10
N ASP A 64 16.79 -28.22 -18.04
CA ASP A 64 18.23 -28.01 -17.97
C ASP A 64 18.91 -28.77 -16.82
N ASN A 65 18.13 -29.43 -15.95
CA ASN A 65 18.59 -30.15 -14.76
C ASN A 65 19.38 -29.27 -13.77
N LEU A 66 19.08 -27.97 -13.73
CA LEU A 66 19.71 -27.03 -12.82
C LEU A 66 18.82 -26.76 -11.60
N LEU A 67 19.39 -26.90 -10.41
CA LEU A 67 18.82 -26.48 -9.14
C LEU A 67 19.45 -25.15 -8.72
N GLN A 68 18.66 -24.09 -8.66
CA GLN A 68 19.09 -22.80 -8.11
C GLN A 68 18.68 -22.71 -6.63
N ILE A 69 19.65 -22.50 -5.74
CA ILE A 69 19.43 -22.34 -4.31
C ILE A 69 19.90 -20.97 -3.81
N LYS A 70 19.15 -20.41 -2.85
CA LYS A 70 19.56 -19.27 -2.03
C LYS A 70 19.61 -19.74 -0.58
N TYR A 71 20.79 -19.70 0.04
CA TYR A 71 21.00 -20.25 1.38
C TYR A 71 21.99 -19.40 2.19
N ASN A 72 21.95 -19.57 3.51
CA ASN A 72 22.86 -18.92 4.43
C ASN A 72 24.03 -19.86 4.80
N PRO A 73 25.27 -19.60 4.34
CA PRO A 73 26.42 -20.47 4.59
C PRO A 73 26.80 -20.63 6.08
N GLN A 74 26.37 -19.71 6.95
CA GLN A 74 26.58 -19.81 8.41
C GLN A 74 25.63 -20.82 9.06
N LYS A 75 24.50 -21.13 8.43
CA LYS A 75 23.45 -22.03 8.97
C LYS A 75 23.49 -23.43 8.35
N VAL A 76 23.89 -23.55 7.10
CA VAL A 76 23.95 -24.83 6.39
C VAL A 76 25.08 -24.81 5.36
N GLN A 77 25.85 -25.90 5.31
CA GLN A 77 26.91 -26.07 4.31
C GLN A 77 26.34 -26.65 3.02
N LEU A 78 26.88 -26.21 1.87
CA LEU A 78 26.47 -26.68 0.55
C LEU A 78 26.51 -28.21 0.42
N GLU A 79 27.54 -28.84 0.99
CA GLU A 79 27.71 -30.29 0.97
C GLU A 79 26.61 -31.05 1.73
N THR A 80 26.03 -30.44 2.77
CA THR A 80 24.88 -31.01 3.49
C THR A 80 23.63 -31.02 2.61
N ILE A 81 23.43 -29.96 1.84
CA ILE A 81 22.32 -29.86 0.87
C ILE A 81 22.47 -30.94 -0.21
N LYS A 82 23.68 -31.11 -0.77
CA LYS A 82 23.98 -32.16 -1.75
C LYS A 82 23.70 -33.56 -1.20
N LYS A 83 24.17 -33.85 0.02
CA LYS A 83 23.93 -35.15 0.67
C LYS A 83 22.44 -35.45 0.85
N ASN A 84 21.64 -34.45 1.21
CA ASN A 84 20.20 -34.65 1.38
C ASN A 84 19.49 -34.96 0.05
N ILE A 85 19.91 -34.31 -1.04
CA ILE A 85 19.42 -34.60 -2.40
C ILE A 85 19.83 -36.01 -2.85
N ALA A 86 21.06 -36.43 -2.58
CA ALA A 86 21.55 -37.78 -2.88
C ALA A 86 20.82 -38.87 -2.05
N GLN A 87 20.43 -38.57 -0.81
CA GLN A 87 19.67 -39.50 0.05
C GLN A 87 18.27 -39.78 -0.48
N VAL A 88 17.63 -38.82 -1.15
CA VAL A 88 16.31 -39.03 -1.79
C VAL A 88 16.40 -39.62 -3.20
N GLY A 89 17.60 -40.04 -3.61
CA GLY A 89 17.85 -40.81 -4.82
C GLY A 89 18.32 -39.99 -6.01
N HIS A 90 18.65 -38.70 -5.87
CA HIS A 90 19.04 -37.82 -6.97
C HIS A 90 20.54 -37.48 -6.97
N ASP A 91 21.23 -37.70 -8.08
CA ASP A 91 22.65 -37.37 -8.27
C ASP A 91 22.79 -35.85 -8.38
N VAL A 92 23.77 -35.28 -7.67
CA VAL A 92 23.97 -33.83 -7.58
C VAL A 92 25.45 -33.46 -7.69
N ASP A 93 25.79 -32.67 -8.72
CA ASP A 93 27.16 -32.38 -9.14
C ASP A 93 28.03 -33.66 -9.11
N ASN A 94 29.06 -33.69 -8.27
CA ASN A 94 30.00 -34.80 -8.14
C ASN A 94 29.57 -35.86 -7.12
N LEU A 95 28.36 -35.76 -6.54
CA LEU A 95 27.84 -36.70 -5.54
C LEU A 95 26.74 -37.56 -6.16
N VAL A 96 27.08 -38.82 -6.40
CA VAL A 96 26.16 -39.85 -6.92
C VAL A 96 25.37 -40.45 -5.75
N ALA A 97 24.05 -40.59 -5.91
CA ALA A 97 23.18 -41.22 -4.92
C ALA A 97 23.58 -42.71 -4.68
N THR A 98 23.18 -43.33 -3.57
CA THR A 98 23.46 -44.77 -3.41
C THR A 98 22.55 -45.59 -4.34
N ASP A 99 22.98 -46.76 -4.78
CA ASP A 99 22.15 -47.63 -5.63
C ASP A 99 20.82 -47.99 -4.92
N GLU A 100 20.85 -48.09 -3.60
CA GLU A 100 19.67 -48.32 -2.77
C GLU A 100 18.68 -47.13 -2.80
N SER A 101 19.15 -45.88 -2.68
CA SER A 101 18.25 -44.71 -2.72
C SER A 101 17.74 -44.44 -4.14
N TYR A 102 18.56 -44.72 -5.16
CA TYR A 102 18.19 -44.64 -6.56
C TYR A 102 17.15 -45.70 -6.96
N ALA A 103 17.30 -46.94 -6.48
CA ALA A 103 16.32 -48.01 -6.73
C ALA A 103 14.95 -47.76 -6.08
N LYS A 104 14.88 -46.92 -5.03
CA LYS A 104 13.61 -46.48 -4.39
C LYS A 104 12.89 -45.38 -5.18
N LEU A 105 13.48 -44.86 -6.25
CA LEU A 105 12.77 -43.96 -7.16
C LEU A 105 11.69 -44.75 -7.91
N HIS A 106 10.57 -44.08 -8.19
CA HIS A 106 9.56 -44.65 -9.08
C HIS A 106 10.19 -44.85 -10.48
N GLU A 107 9.75 -45.86 -11.24
CA GLU A 107 10.28 -46.16 -12.58
C GLU A 107 10.33 -44.91 -13.49
N CYS A 108 9.27 -44.09 -13.52
CA CYS A 108 9.23 -42.82 -14.25
C CYS A 108 10.22 -41.74 -13.77
N CYS A 109 10.81 -41.87 -12.58
CA CYS A 109 11.79 -40.94 -12.00
C CYS A 109 13.24 -41.41 -12.17
N MET A 110 13.47 -42.59 -12.76
CA MET A 110 14.81 -43.08 -13.06
C MET A 110 15.45 -42.26 -14.19
N TYR A 111 16.71 -41.88 -14.01
CA TYR A 111 17.43 -40.96 -14.90
C TYR A 111 18.84 -41.50 -15.20
N PRO A 112 19.45 -41.14 -16.34
CA PRO A 112 20.84 -41.48 -16.60
C PRO A 112 21.75 -40.90 -15.52
N ARG A 113 22.45 -41.76 -14.78
CA ARG A 113 23.32 -41.35 -13.66
C ARG A 113 24.45 -40.43 -14.15
N LEU A 114 24.88 -39.51 -13.31
CA LEU A 114 25.93 -38.56 -13.68
C LEU A 114 27.29 -39.27 -13.85
N GLU A 115 28.00 -38.98 -14.94
CA GLU A 115 29.39 -39.37 -15.16
C GLU A 115 30.28 -38.12 -15.01
N ASN A 116 31.23 -38.12 -14.06
CA ASN A 116 32.11 -36.97 -13.78
C ASN A 116 31.34 -35.64 -13.57
N GLY A 117 30.18 -35.69 -12.91
CA GLY A 117 29.35 -34.51 -12.61
C GLY A 117 28.58 -33.93 -13.79
N LYS A 118 28.51 -34.66 -14.91
CA LYS A 118 27.75 -34.29 -16.11
C LYS A 118 26.80 -35.42 -16.51
N ILE A 119 25.72 -35.05 -17.19
CA ILE A 119 24.77 -36.02 -17.75
C ILE A 119 25.46 -36.68 -18.96
N PRO A 120 25.57 -38.03 -19.01
CA PRO A 120 26.17 -38.70 -20.16
C PRO A 120 25.39 -38.38 -21.44
N GLU A 121 26.10 -37.96 -22.48
CA GLU A 121 25.51 -37.72 -23.80
C GLU A 121 24.91 -39.03 -24.32
N LYS A 122 23.61 -39.00 -24.65
CA LYS A 122 22.88 -40.17 -25.14
C LYS A 122 23.46 -40.56 -26.50
N LYS A 123 24.24 -41.65 -26.57
CA LYS A 123 24.59 -42.30 -27.83
C LYS A 123 23.30 -42.68 -28.55
N THR A 124 23.00 -42.00 -29.64
CA THR A 124 21.90 -42.35 -30.55
C THR A 124 22.24 -43.69 -31.21
N VAL A 125 21.67 -44.77 -30.68
CA VAL A 125 21.61 -46.06 -31.37
C VAL A 125 20.48 -45.95 -32.39
N THR A 126 20.84 -45.86 -33.66
CA THR A 126 19.93 -45.87 -34.80
C THR A 126 19.77 -47.30 -35.29
N THR A 127 18.80 -48.02 -34.75
CA THR A 127 18.10 -49.18 -35.35
C THR A 127 16.78 -49.23 -34.58
N ASP A 128 15.64 -48.89 -35.17
CA ASP A 128 14.93 -49.82 -36.04
C ASP A 128 14.09 -49.12 -37.11
N ASN A 129 14.13 -49.74 -38.27
CA ASN A 129 13.44 -49.36 -39.49
C ASN A 129 12.05 -50.02 -39.46
N HIS A 130 11.03 -49.29 -39.01
CA HIS A 130 9.63 -49.70 -39.17
C HIS A 130 8.88 -48.63 -39.96
N ASP A 131 8.72 -48.91 -41.25
CA ASP A 131 7.91 -48.15 -42.20
C ASP A 131 6.42 -48.37 -41.90
N HIS A 132 5.92 -47.65 -40.89
CA HIS A 132 4.49 -47.49 -40.65
C HIS A 132 4.16 -45.99 -40.59
N PRO A 133 3.02 -45.55 -41.14
CA PRO A 133 2.60 -44.17 -41.03
C PRO A 133 2.35 -43.83 -39.55
N HIS A 134 3.28 -43.12 -38.94
CA HIS A 134 3.12 -42.63 -37.58
C HIS A 134 2.00 -41.58 -37.56
N THR A 135 0.91 -41.85 -36.85
CA THR A 135 -0.17 -40.89 -36.64
C THR A 135 -0.12 -40.37 -35.23
N VAL A 136 -0.13 -39.05 -35.09
CA VAL A 136 -0.17 -38.37 -33.80
C VAL A 136 -1.62 -38.22 -33.36
N THR A 137 -1.90 -38.66 -32.14
CA THR A 137 -3.20 -38.55 -31.49
C THR A 137 -3.10 -37.70 -30.23
N GLY A 138 -4.14 -36.93 -29.94
CA GLY A 138 -4.16 -36.08 -28.76
C GLY A 138 -5.54 -35.51 -28.47
N VAL A 139 -5.66 -34.80 -27.36
CA VAL A 139 -6.88 -34.12 -26.91
C VAL A 139 -6.58 -32.65 -26.61
N VAL A 140 -7.43 -31.76 -27.09
CA VAL A 140 -7.38 -30.33 -26.79
C VAL A 140 -8.45 -30.01 -25.76
N VAL A 141 -8.05 -29.44 -24.62
CA VAL A 141 -8.91 -29.14 -23.48
C VAL A 141 -8.71 -27.70 -22.99
N GLU A 142 -9.74 -27.11 -22.42
CA GLU A 142 -9.69 -25.85 -21.67
C GLU A 142 -9.82 -26.16 -20.17
N GLU A 143 -8.97 -25.55 -19.35
CA GLU A 143 -9.06 -25.65 -17.89
C GLU A 143 -9.87 -24.47 -17.35
N ASN A 144 -10.93 -24.74 -16.59
CA ASN A 144 -11.74 -23.70 -15.96
C ASN A 144 -11.10 -23.15 -14.67
N GLU A 145 -11.66 -22.08 -14.09
CA GLU A 145 -11.16 -21.47 -12.83
C GLU A 145 -11.15 -22.40 -11.61
N LYS A 146 -11.77 -23.59 -11.71
CA LYS A 146 -11.82 -24.63 -10.67
C LYS A 146 -10.89 -25.82 -10.95
N GLY A 147 -10.17 -25.83 -12.08
CA GLY A 147 -9.28 -26.91 -12.50
C GLY A 147 -9.96 -28.06 -13.26
N ASP A 148 -11.24 -27.94 -13.65
CA ASP A 148 -11.91 -28.95 -14.47
C ASP A 148 -11.51 -28.78 -15.95
N LEU A 149 -11.19 -29.90 -16.61
CA LEU A 149 -10.83 -29.93 -18.03
C LEU A 149 -12.08 -30.14 -18.91
N LYS A 150 -12.36 -29.20 -19.81
CA LYS A 150 -13.43 -29.31 -20.82
C LYS A 150 -12.83 -29.49 -22.23
N PRO A 151 -13.30 -30.45 -23.03
CA PRO A 151 -12.80 -30.63 -24.40
C PRO A 151 -13.16 -29.44 -25.30
N ILE A 152 -12.24 -29.03 -26.16
CA ILE A 152 -12.47 -28.00 -27.19
C ILE A 152 -12.80 -28.69 -28.51
N ILE A 153 -14.03 -28.44 -28.99
CA ILE A 153 -14.55 -28.99 -30.24
C ILE A 153 -14.15 -28.08 -31.40
N GLY A 154 -13.65 -28.65 -32.49
CA GLY A 154 -13.32 -27.90 -33.71
C GLY A 154 -12.05 -27.04 -33.65
N ALA A 155 -11.13 -27.30 -32.70
CA ALA A 155 -9.78 -26.72 -32.74
C ALA A 155 -9.05 -27.18 -34.01
N ASN A 156 -8.41 -26.25 -34.72
CA ASN A 156 -7.61 -26.52 -35.92
C ASN A 156 -6.17 -26.83 -35.51
N LEU A 157 -5.65 -27.98 -35.96
CA LEU A 157 -4.27 -28.39 -35.76
C LEU A 157 -3.57 -28.57 -37.10
N HIS A 158 -2.34 -28.08 -37.23
CA HIS A 158 -1.51 -28.26 -38.42
C HIS A 158 -0.02 -28.28 -38.08
N TRP A 159 0.79 -28.88 -38.95
CA TRP A 159 2.25 -28.84 -38.80
C TRP A 159 2.77 -27.45 -39.19
N ALA A 160 3.61 -26.84 -38.34
CA ALA A 160 4.18 -25.51 -38.59
C ALA A 160 4.93 -25.43 -39.93
N ASN A 161 5.57 -26.54 -40.32
CA ASN A 161 6.35 -26.66 -41.54
C ASN A 161 5.49 -26.97 -42.78
N LEU A 162 4.25 -27.45 -42.62
CA LEU A 162 3.36 -27.79 -43.71
C LEU A 162 1.88 -27.53 -43.35
N PRO A 163 1.42 -26.27 -43.43
CA PRO A 163 0.07 -25.88 -43.03
C PRO A 163 -1.06 -26.55 -43.83
N THR A 164 -0.74 -27.09 -45.01
CA THR A 164 -1.69 -27.82 -45.87
C THR A 164 -2.11 -29.17 -45.29
N LYS A 165 -1.32 -29.77 -44.38
CA LYS A 165 -1.73 -30.93 -43.59
C LYS A 165 -2.31 -30.47 -42.26
N ASN A 166 -3.63 -30.49 -42.16
CA ASN A 166 -4.37 -30.08 -40.97
C ASN A 166 -5.44 -31.10 -40.56
N THR A 167 -5.91 -30.99 -39.33
CA THR A 167 -7.02 -31.78 -38.78
C THR A 167 -7.81 -30.92 -37.81
N ARG A 168 -9.01 -31.37 -37.43
CA ARG A 168 -9.86 -30.72 -36.43
C ARG A 168 -10.20 -31.67 -35.30
N THR A 169 -10.33 -31.13 -34.09
CA THR A 169 -10.82 -31.91 -32.96
C THR A 169 -12.30 -32.27 -33.11
N ASN A 170 -12.67 -33.48 -32.69
CA ASN A 170 -14.05 -33.95 -32.66
C ASN A 170 -14.82 -33.45 -31.42
N GLU A 171 -16.04 -33.97 -31.20
CA GLU A 171 -16.93 -33.62 -30.08
C GLU A 171 -16.30 -33.90 -28.69
N ASN A 172 -15.33 -34.81 -28.63
CA ASN A 172 -14.60 -35.16 -27.40
C ASN A 172 -13.25 -34.42 -27.30
N GLY A 173 -12.99 -33.44 -28.18
CA GLY A 173 -11.73 -32.69 -28.20
C GLY A 173 -10.54 -33.47 -28.78
N VAL A 174 -10.77 -34.67 -29.34
CA VAL A 174 -9.72 -35.56 -29.83
C VAL A 174 -9.37 -35.25 -31.29
N PHE A 175 -8.08 -35.25 -31.61
CA PHE A 175 -7.56 -35.13 -32.97
C PHE A 175 -6.68 -36.31 -33.38
N LYS A 176 -6.58 -36.53 -34.69
CA LYS A 176 -5.64 -37.46 -35.32
C LYS A 176 -5.01 -36.79 -36.53
N LEU A 177 -3.68 -36.78 -36.62
CA LEU A 177 -2.94 -36.15 -37.70
C LEU A 177 -1.75 -37.02 -38.12
N ASP A 178 -1.57 -37.23 -39.42
CA ASP A 178 -0.40 -37.96 -39.93
C ASP A 178 0.88 -37.17 -39.68
N HIS A 179 1.90 -37.85 -39.17
CA HIS A 179 3.25 -37.31 -39.04
C HIS A 179 4.12 -37.68 -40.26
N LYS A 180 5.06 -36.80 -40.60
CA LYS A 180 6.15 -37.09 -41.54
C LYS A 180 7.46 -36.71 -40.89
N GLU A 181 8.50 -37.46 -41.22
CA GLU A 181 9.85 -37.24 -40.71
C GLU A 181 10.31 -35.78 -40.96
N GLY A 182 10.81 -35.13 -39.90
CA GLY A 182 11.20 -33.71 -39.91
C GLY A 182 10.14 -32.71 -39.41
N PHE A 183 8.91 -33.13 -39.11
CA PHE A 183 7.86 -32.25 -38.56
C PHE A 183 7.64 -32.47 -37.06
N ASN A 184 8.26 -31.64 -36.23
CA ASN A 184 8.13 -31.75 -34.77
C ASN A 184 7.32 -30.63 -34.12
N LYS A 185 6.82 -29.64 -34.88
CA LYS A 185 6.07 -28.50 -34.33
C LYS A 185 4.62 -28.52 -34.79
N LEU A 186 3.71 -28.76 -33.84
CA LEU A 186 2.26 -28.77 -34.06
C LEU A 186 1.66 -27.44 -33.59
N VAL A 187 0.99 -26.74 -34.50
CA VAL A 187 0.30 -25.48 -34.20
C VAL A 187 -1.17 -25.77 -33.94
N VAL A 188 -1.67 -25.31 -32.80
CA VAL A 188 -3.10 -25.41 -32.42
C VAL A 188 -3.72 -24.03 -32.41
N SER A 189 -4.88 -23.90 -33.04
CA SER A 189 -5.62 -22.64 -33.12
C SER A 189 -7.12 -22.89 -33.01
N TYR A 190 -7.82 -21.98 -32.34
CA TYR A 190 -9.27 -22.03 -32.19
C TYR A 190 -9.82 -20.60 -32.10
N VAL A 191 -11.11 -20.43 -32.38
CA VAL A 191 -11.76 -19.12 -32.33
C VAL A 191 -11.73 -18.62 -30.88
N GLY A 192 -11.13 -17.44 -30.67
CA GLY A 192 -10.95 -16.92 -29.32
C GLY A 192 -9.88 -17.69 -28.52
N MET A 193 -8.77 -18.06 -29.16
CA MET A 193 -7.55 -18.48 -28.46
C MET A 193 -6.33 -17.90 -29.17
N LYS A 194 -5.26 -17.60 -28.42
CA LYS A 194 -3.95 -17.35 -29.03
C LYS A 194 -3.42 -18.68 -29.58
N PRO A 195 -3.03 -18.77 -30.87
CA PRO A 195 -2.43 -19.97 -31.40
C PRO A 195 -1.18 -20.35 -30.59
N ASP A 196 -1.06 -21.62 -30.24
CA ASP A 196 0.10 -22.15 -29.52
C ASP A 196 0.82 -23.19 -30.38
N THR A 197 2.13 -23.30 -30.19
CA THR A 197 2.98 -24.24 -30.94
C THR A 197 3.65 -25.21 -29.99
N ILE A 198 3.32 -26.48 -30.13
CA ILE A 198 3.80 -27.55 -29.26
C ILE A 198 4.84 -28.37 -30.00
N THR A 199 5.95 -28.66 -29.33
CA THR A 199 6.98 -29.54 -29.89
C THR A 199 6.66 -30.98 -29.52
N ILE A 200 6.38 -31.81 -30.51
CA ILE A 200 6.12 -33.24 -30.37
C ILE A 200 7.47 -33.95 -30.20
N LYS A 201 7.67 -34.58 -29.05
CA LYS A 201 8.92 -35.30 -28.70
C LYS A 201 8.81 -36.80 -28.92
N ASP A 202 7.61 -37.36 -28.73
CA ASP A 202 7.29 -38.76 -28.97
C ASP A 202 5.98 -38.85 -29.79
N LEU A 203 5.95 -39.76 -30.76
CA LEU A 203 4.83 -40.01 -31.65
C LEU A 203 3.86 -41.07 -31.11
N HIS A 204 4.25 -41.80 -30.06
CA HIS A 204 3.45 -42.86 -29.46
C HIS A 204 2.67 -42.42 -28.21
N GLU A 205 2.89 -41.19 -27.72
CA GLU A 205 2.17 -40.63 -26.58
C GLU A 205 0.94 -39.82 -27.00
N VAL A 206 -0.15 -39.96 -26.23
CA VAL A 206 -1.34 -39.12 -26.40
C VAL A 206 -1.04 -37.72 -25.87
N ILE A 207 -1.07 -36.73 -26.75
CA ILE A 207 -0.74 -35.35 -26.37
C ILE A 207 -1.97 -34.66 -25.79
N MET A 208 -1.90 -34.21 -24.54
CA MET A 208 -2.89 -33.31 -23.97
C MET A 208 -2.46 -31.85 -24.17
N ILE A 209 -3.34 -31.06 -24.76
CA ILE A 209 -3.10 -29.66 -25.09
C ILE A 209 -4.07 -28.81 -24.27
N THR A 210 -3.55 -28.12 -23.25
CA THR A 210 -4.36 -27.17 -22.47
C THR A 210 -4.35 -25.81 -23.15
N ALA A 211 -5.50 -25.42 -23.68
CA ALA A 211 -5.77 -24.09 -24.16
C ALA A 211 -5.65 -23.06 -23.02
N LYS A 212 -4.78 -22.07 -23.20
CA LYS A 212 -4.75 -20.90 -22.31
C LYS A 212 -5.79 -19.89 -22.80
N GLY A 213 -6.77 -19.59 -21.94
CA GLY A 213 -7.85 -18.66 -22.22
C GLY A 213 -7.37 -17.28 -22.68
N ASN A 214 -8.19 -16.65 -23.52
CA ASN A 214 -7.95 -15.40 -24.23
C ASN A 214 -7.20 -14.29 -23.47
N VAL A 215 -6.22 -13.71 -24.16
CA VAL A 215 -5.93 -12.27 -24.06
C VAL A 215 -6.47 -11.66 -25.35
N LEU A 216 -7.77 -11.32 -25.37
CA LEU A 216 -8.17 -10.20 -26.23
C LEU A 216 -7.31 -9.02 -25.76
N MET A 217 -6.65 -8.31 -26.66
CA MET A 217 -5.99 -7.06 -26.29
C MET A 217 -7.02 -6.23 -25.52
N GLU A 218 -6.72 -5.98 -24.25
CA GLU A 218 -7.61 -5.22 -23.39
C GLU A 218 -7.89 -3.89 -24.08
N VAL A 219 -9.16 -3.65 -24.39
CA VAL A 219 -9.59 -2.32 -24.83
C VAL A 219 -9.58 -1.47 -23.57
N GLU A 220 -8.47 -0.77 -23.33
CA GLU A 220 -8.36 0.15 -22.21
C GLU A 220 -9.22 1.39 -22.50
N VAL A 221 -10.48 1.35 -22.08
CA VAL A 221 -11.38 2.50 -22.18
C VAL A 221 -10.96 3.56 -21.14
N LYS A 222 -10.10 4.48 -21.55
CA LYS A 222 -9.71 5.65 -20.73
C LYS A 222 -10.80 6.72 -20.78
N GLY A 223 -11.73 6.64 -19.83
CA GLY A 223 -12.64 7.74 -19.53
C GLY A 223 -11.97 8.78 -18.63
N THR A 224 -11.91 10.04 -19.07
CA THR A 224 -11.46 11.14 -18.19
C THR A 224 -12.58 11.44 -17.19
N ARG A 225 -12.37 11.11 -15.91
CA ARG A 225 -13.29 11.49 -14.83
C ARG A 225 -13.17 12.98 -14.53
N ARG A 226 -14.29 13.61 -14.19
CA ARG A 226 -14.30 14.98 -13.63
C ARG A 226 -13.51 14.99 -12.32
N SER A 227 -12.84 16.11 -12.05
CA SER A 227 -12.02 16.32 -10.86
C SER A 227 -12.84 16.35 -9.56
N ASN A 228 -14.12 16.71 -9.65
CA ASN A 228 -15.16 16.48 -8.65
C ASN A 228 -16.22 15.51 -9.21
N TYR A 229 -16.61 14.50 -8.43
CA TYR A 229 -17.67 13.59 -8.87
C TYR A 229 -18.41 12.96 -7.69
N ILE A 230 -19.65 12.52 -7.96
CA ILE A 230 -20.43 11.69 -7.04
C ILE A 230 -20.13 10.22 -7.36
N ASP A 231 -19.69 9.46 -6.37
CA ASP A 231 -19.48 8.03 -6.53
C ASP A 231 -20.82 7.30 -6.69
N ARG A 232 -21.06 6.72 -7.87
CA ARG A 232 -22.27 5.96 -8.20
C ARG A 232 -22.17 4.49 -7.80
N MET A 233 -20.99 4.02 -7.38
CA MET A 233 -20.78 2.64 -6.93
C MET A 233 -21.15 2.46 -5.45
N THR A 234 -21.28 3.57 -4.73
CA THR A 234 -21.62 3.60 -3.31
C THR A 234 -23.10 4.00 -3.16
N PRO A 235 -23.89 3.33 -2.31
CA PRO A 235 -25.30 3.69 -2.10
C PRO A 235 -25.48 5.02 -1.33
N ALA A 236 -24.43 5.49 -0.65
CA ALA A 236 -24.40 6.79 0.00
C ALA A 236 -24.06 7.91 -0.99
N ARG A 237 -24.61 9.11 -0.78
CA ARG A 237 -24.27 10.31 -1.57
C ARG A 237 -22.87 10.81 -1.20
N LEU A 238 -21.86 10.17 -1.80
CA LEU A 238 -20.44 10.45 -1.60
C LEU A 238 -19.91 11.33 -2.72
N GLU A 239 -19.51 12.56 -2.39
CA GLU A 239 -18.80 13.46 -3.29
C GLU A 239 -17.28 13.32 -3.06
N VAL A 240 -16.53 13.14 -4.14
CA VAL A 240 -15.07 12.99 -4.10
C VAL A 240 -14.43 14.17 -4.82
N LEU A 241 -13.58 14.89 -4.08
CA LEU A 241 -12.72 15.95 -4.58
C LEU A 241 -11.32 15.38 -4.75
N THR A 242 -10.88 15.27 -6.01
CA THR A 242 -9.52 14.79 -6.31
C THR A 242 -8.51 15.91 -6.18
N GLY A 243 -7.22 15.58 -6.06
CA GLY A 243 -6.14 16.56 -6.11
C GLY A 243 -6.19 17.52 -7.31
N LYS A 244 -6.82 17.13 -8.44
CA LYS A 244 -7.04 18.05 -9.58
C LYS A 244 -8.04 19.16 -9.28
N GLU A 245 -9.06 18.90 -8.45
CA GLU A 245 -9.98 19.94 -7.99
C GLU A 245 -9.29 20.86 -6.99
N LEU A 246 -8.54 20.25 -6.07
CA LEU A 246 -7.73 20.96 -5.07
C LEU A 246 -6.61 21.81 -5.68
N PHE A 247 -6.26 21.59 -6.95
CA PHE A 247 -5.26 22.40 -7.65
C PHE A 247 -5.87 23.61 -8.36
N LYS A 248 -7.20 23.65 -8.58
CA LYS A 248 -7.86 24.78 -9.24
C LYS A 248 -7.89 26.03 -8.37
N ALA A 249 -7.97 25.83 -7.05
CA ALA A 249 -7.63 26.85 -6.08
C ALA A 249 -6.29 26.43 -5.50
N ALA A 250 -5.24 27.25 -5.69
CA ALA A 250 -3.91 26.95 -5.14
C ALA A 250 -3.96 27.08 -3.60
N CYS A 251 -4.58 26.11 -2.93
CA CYS A 251 -4.85 26.16 -1.51
C CYS A 251 -3.66 25.63 -0.73
N CYS A 252 -3.27 26.40 0.28
CA CYS A 252 -2.09 26.10 1.07
C CYS A 252 -2.41 25.09 2.18
N ASP A 253 -3.67 25.07 2.66
CA ASP A 253 -4.16 24.17 3.72
C ASP A 253 -5.55 23.56 3.42
N LEU A 254 -5.97 22.64 4.31
CA LEU A 254 -7.24 21.92 4.22
C LEU A 254 -8.46 22.84 4.32
N SER A 255 -8.40 23.93 5.08
CA SER A 255 -9.55 24.83 5.20
C SER A 255 -9.82 25.54 3.87
N GLU A 256 -8.77 26.08 3.25
CA GLU A 256 -8.87 26.80 1.98
C GLU A 256 -9.29 25.86 0.84
N SER A 257 -8.97 24.58 0.95
CA SER A 257 -9.36 23.54 -0.01
C SER A 257 -10.88 23.40 -0.19
N PHE A 258 -11.69 23.90 0.75
CA PHE A 258 -13.16 23.88 0.67
C PHE A 258 -13.78 25.15 0.08
N GLU A 259 -13.03 26.24 -0.11
CA GLU A 259 -13.60 27.52 -0.59
C GLU A 259 -14.22 27.42 -2.00
N THR A 260 -13.77 26.46 -2.81
CA THR A 260 -14.35 26.21 -4.15
C THR A 260 -15.38 25.08 -4.17
N ASN A 261 -15.76 24.51 -3.03
CA ASN A 261 -16.75 23.44 -2.95
C ASN A 261 -18.15 23.99 -2.61
N ALA A 262 -19.17 23.56 -3.34
CA ALA A 262 -20.55 24.04 -3.13
C ALA A 262 -21.28 23.40 -1.94
N SER A 263 -20.65 22.50 -1.19
CA SER A 263 -21.30 21.67 -0.17
C SER A 263 -20.81 21.94 1.24
N VAL A 264 -19.64 22.58 1.34
CA VAL A 264 -18.93 22.81 2.59
C VAL A 264 -18.48 24.26 2.55
N ASP A 265 -19.03 25.05 3.46
CA ASP A 265 -18.67 26.45 3.60
C ASP A 265 -17.60 26.57 4.68
N VAL A 266 -16.57 27.37 4.41
CA VAL A 266 -15.57 27.72 5.42
C VAL A 266 -15.83 29.14 5.87
N VAL A 267 -16.09 29.26 7.17
CA VAL A 267 -16.39 30.53 7.81
C VAL A 267 -15.25 30.85 8.77
N SER A 268 -14.74 32.08 8.71
CA SER A 268 -13.85 32.57 9.76
C SER A 268 -14.68 32.78 11.02
N ALA A 269 -14.42 31.99 12.06
CA ALA A 269 -15.13 32.10 13.33
C ALA A 269 -14.67 33.33 14.10
N ASP A 270 -13.40 33.68 13.97
CA ASP A 270 -12.81 34.89 14.53
C ASP A 270 -11.57 35.32 13.73
N ALA A 271 -11.65 36.52 13.15
CA ALA A 271 -10.61 37.11 12.32
C ALA A 271 -9.34 37.46 13.12
N VAL A 272 -9.46 37.77 14.42
CA VAL A 272 -8.32 38.17 15.25
C VAL A 272 -7.45 36.97 15.59
N THR A 273 -8.07 35.79 15.79
CA THR A 273 -7.37 34.53 16.04
C THR A 273 -7.02 33.75 14.77
N GLY A 274 -7.64 34.10 13.64
CA GLY A 274 -7.51 33.35 12.39
C GLY A 274 -8.15 31.96 12.47
N SER A 275 -9.08 31.76 13.41
CA SER A 275 -9.80 30.51 13.56
C SER A 275 -10.80 30.32 12.43
N LYS A 276 -10.85 29.10 11.91
CA LYS A 276 -11.71 28.73 10.78
C LYS A 276 -12.60 27.57 11.20
N GLN A 277 -13.84 27.64 10.79
CA GLN A 277 -14.84 26.61 11.05
C GLN A 277 -15.46 26.15 9.73
N ILE A 278 -15.61 24.84 9.58
CA ILE A 278 -16.38 24.25 8.51
C ILE A 278 -17.86 24.22 8.90
N GLN A 279 -18.72 24.61 7.98
CA GLN A 279 -20.15 24.42 8.04
C GLN A 279 -20.60 23.52 6.88
N MET A 280 -21.44 22.54 7.20
CA MET A 280 -22.01 21.65 6.19
C MET A 280 -23.52 21.70 6.30
N LEU A 281 -24.19 22.01 5.18
CA LEU A 281 -25.65 22.18 5.14
C LEU A 281 -26.19 23.18 6.19
N GLY A 282 -25.41 24.23 6.50
CA GLY A 282 -25.74 25.25 7.50
C GLY A 282 -25.54 24.84 8.96
N LEU A 283 -25.05 23.63 9.24
CA LEU A 283 -24.71 23.17 10.58
C LEU A 283 -23.23 23.36 10.88
N SER A 284 -22.92 23.80 12.09
CA SER A 284 -21.55 23.97 12.59
C SER A 284 -20.76 22.67 12.60
N GLY A 285 -19.43 22.77 12.50
CA GLY A 285 -18.51 21.63 12.47
C GLY A 285 -18.66 20.61 13.60
N ILE A 286 -19.23 20.97 14.76
CA ILE A 286 -19.53 20.01 15.84
C ILE A 286 -20.56 18.92 15.43
N TYR A 287 -21.37 19.18 14.39
CA TYR A 287 -22.33 18.23 13.83
C TYR A 287 -21.79 17.48 12.60
N THR A 288 -20.56 17.79 12.19
CA THR A 288 -19.90 17.18 11.03
C THR A 288 -18.69 16.40 11.51
N GLN A 289 -18.61 15.12 11.14
CA GLN A 289 -17.47 14.32 11.53
C GLN A 289 -16.30 14.55 10.56
N LEU A 290 -15.20 15.12 11.05
CA LEU A 290 -13.95 15.21 10.30
C LEU A 290 -13.04 14.03 10.63
N THR A 291 -12.62 13.34 9.58
CA THR A 291 -11.68 12.23 9.65
C THR A 291 -10.48 12.48 8.74
N VAL A 292 -9.32 12.04 9.16
CA VAL A 292 -8.11 11.98 8.32
C VAL A 292 -7.76 10.50 8.22
N GLU A 293 -7.68 9.96 7.01
CA GLU A 293 -7.34 8.56 6.78
C GLU A 293 -8.35 7.57 7.42
N ASN A 294 -9.62 7.97 7.54
CA ASN A 294 -10.70 7.31 8.29
C ASN A 294 -10.44 7.14 9.80
N LEU A 295 -9.55 7.97 10.37
CA LEU A 295 -9.34 8.10 11.81
C LEU A 295 -9.86 9.48 12.27
N PRO A 296 -10.22 9.67 13.55
CA PRO A 296 -10.63 10.97 14.05
C PRO A 296 -9.60 12.06 13.71
N GLY A 297 -10.07 13.14 13.08
CA GLY A 297 -9.23 14.30 12.75
C GLY A 297 -8.96 15.20 13.97
N PRO A 298 -8.51 16.45 13.75
CA PRO A 298 -8.50 17.46 14.80
C PRO A 298 -9.89 17.61 15.44
N ARG A 299 -9.95 17.44 16.77
CA ARG A 299 -11.16 17.51 17.60
C ARG A 299 -10.81 18.04 18.99
N GLY A 300 -11.83 18.29 19.81
CA GLY A 300 -11.64 18.88 21.14
C GLY A 300 -10.98 20.25 21.04
N LEU A 301 -9.88 20.45 21.79
CA LEU A 301 -9.16 21.72 21.85
C LEU A 301 -8.51 22.10 20.50
N ALA A 302 -8.18 21.11 19.68
CA ALA A 302 -7.59 21.35 18.36
C ALA A 302 -8.62 21.75 17.29
N SER A 303 -9.92 21.76 17.59
CA SER A 303 -10.97 22.02 16.58
C SER A 303 -10.86 23.41 15.90
N PRO A 304 -10.66 24.53 16.64
CA PRO A 304 -10.69 25.87 16.03
C PRO A 304 -9.52 26.20 15.09
N LEU A 305 -8.35 25.57 15.31
CA LEU A 305 -7.11 25.84 14.57
C LEU A 305 -6.58 24.63 13.79
N GLY A 306 -7.12 23.44 14.05
CA GLY A 306 -6.61 22.18 13.51
C GLY A 306 -6.82 22.01 12.01
N LEU A 307 -7.80 22.69 11.40
CA LEU A 307 -7.98 22.67 9.94
C LEU A 307 -6.80 23.31 9.22
N ASN A 308 -6.18 24.32 9.82
CA ASN A 308 -5.03 25.02 9.25
C ASN A 308 -3.74 24.18 9.33
N SER A 309 -3.74 23.07 10.09
CA SER A 309 -2.55 22.24 10.34
C SER A 309 -2.27 21.16 9.27
N ILE A 310 -3.21 20.94 8.36
CA ILE A 310 -3.10 19.93 7.30
C ILE A 310 -2.85 20.66 5.98
N ALA A 311 -1.65 20.49 5.43
CA ALA A 311 -1.26 21.14 4.18
C ALA A 311 -2.06 20.60 2.99
N GLY A 312 -2.46 21.49 2.07
CA GLY A 312 -3.18 21.11 0.84
C GLY A 312 -2.35 20.15 -0.03
N THR A 313 -1.02 20.32 -0.03
CA THR A 313 -0.08 19.48 -0.79
C THR A 313 0.02 18.03 -0.29
N TRP A 314 -0.48 17.76 0.91
CA TRP A 314 -0.52 16.40 1.46
C TRP A 314 -1.77 15.65 1.03
N ILE A 315 -2.81 16.35 0.58
CA ILE A 315 -4.13 15.80 0.33
C ILE A 315 -4.15 15.16 -1.06
N GLU A 316 -4.42 13.86 -1.09
CA GLU A 316 -4.67 13.12 -2.34
C GLU A 316 -6.12 13.33 -2.79
N SER A 317 -7.05 13.25 -1.84
CA SER A 317 -8.46 13.51 -2.08
C SER A 317 -9.22 13.86 -0.81
N ILE A 318 -10.36 14.52 -0.96
CA ILE A 318 -11.33 14.75 0.10
C ILE A 318 -12.63 14.07 -0.28
N GLN A 319 -13.21 13.34 0.67
CA GLN A 319 -14.46 12.62 0.52
C GLN A 319 -15.50 13.27 1.43
N ILE A 320 -16.63 13.67 0.85
CA ILE A 320 -17.71 14.39 1.53
C ILE A 320 -18.98 13.56 1.41
N ALA A 321 -19.43 13.00 2.53
CA ALA A 321 -20.73 12.35 2.66
C ALA A 321 -21.72 13.34 3.29
N LYS A 322 -22.81 13.64 2.58
CA LYS A 322 -23.83 14.60 3.02
C LYS A 322 -24.96 13.88 3.76
N GLY A 323 -25.33 14.39 4.93
CA GLY A 323 -26.27 13.73 5.84
C GLY A 323 -25.61 12.62 6.66
N ILE A 324 -26.42 11.77 7.29
CA ILE A 324 -25.91 10.73 8.19
C ILE A 324 -24.94 9.83 7.44
N GLY A 325 -23.67 9.85 7.87
CA GLY A 325 -22.60 9.07 7.28
C GLY A 325 -22.67 7.60 7.65
N SER A 326 -21.59 6.86 7.36
CA SER A 326 -21.53 5.46 7.77
C SER A 326 -21.25 5.38 9.27
N VAL A 327 -22.10 4.65 10.02
CA VAL A 327 -21.87 4.32 11.43
C VAL A 327 -20.52 3.61 11.63
N ALA A 328 -20.02 2.91 10.60
CA ALA A 328 -18.71 2.27 10.62
C ALA A 328 -17.53 3.25 10.81
N ASN A 329 -17.72 4.51 10.43
CA ASN A 329 -16.71 5.57 10.57
C ASN A 329 -16.93 6.43 11.83
N GLY A 330 -18.08 6.32 12.49
CA GLY A 330 -18.42 7.02 13.73
C GLY A 330 -19.88 7.47 13.80
N PHE A 331 -20.29 7.90 15.00
CA PHE A 331 -21.66 8.29 15.32
C PHE A 331 -21.87 9.82 15.39
N GLU A 332 -20.81 10.61 15.20
CA GLU A 332 -20.82 12.08 15.37
C GLU A 332 -21.29 12.84 14.10
N ASN A 333 -21.71 12.14 13.03
CA ASN A 333 -21.89 12.69 11.67
C ASN A 333 -23.34 13.12 11.32
N MET A 334 -24.01 13.85 12.21
CA MET A 334 -25.41 14.28 12.00
C MET A 334 -25.62 15.05 10.69
N ALA A 335 -24.75 16.03 10.39
CA ALA A 335 -24.80 16.84 9.18
C ALA A 335 -24.09 16.17 8.00
N GLY A 336 -23.08 15.36 8.29
CA GLY A 336 -22.20 14.78 7.29
C GLY A 336 -20.88 14.26 7.86
N GLN A 337 -20.12 13.63 6.97
CA GLN A 337 -18.76 13.19 7.23
C GLN A 337 -17.83 13.75 6.16
N ILE A 338 -16.68 14.25 6.59
CA ILE A 338 -15.55 14.63 5.73
C ILE A 338 -14.40 13.67 6.04
N ASN A 339 -13.87 12.99 5.03
CA ASN A 339 -12.66 12.19 5.15
C ASN A 339 -11.57 12.75 4.24
N VAL A 340 -10.42 13.07 4.82
CA VAL A 340 -9.24 13.58 4.12
C VAL A 340 -8.27 12.42 3.92
N GLU A 341 -7.99 12.07 2.67
CA GLU A 341 -7.01 11.06 2.32
C GLU A 341 -5.69 11.75 1.99
N LEU A 342 -4.64 11.36 2.70
CA LEU A 342 -3.29 11.89 2.46
C LEU A 342 -2.57 11.06 1.39
N LYS A 343 -1.56 11.66 0.77
CA LYS A 343 -0.62 11.02 -0.16
C LYS A 343 -0.12 9.68 0.39
N LYS A 344 -0.22 8.64 -0.44
CA LYS A 344 0.12 7.25 -0.07
C LYS A 344 1.54 6.91 -0.53
N PRO A 345 2.40 6.34 0.33
CA PRO A 345 3.81 6.09 -0.01
C PRO A 345 4.01 5.13 -1.19
N GLN A 346 3.07 4.20 -1.42
CA GLN A 346 3.14 3.22 -2.50
C GLN A 346 2.81 3.79 -3.89
N ASN A 347 2.09 4.92 -3.96
CA ASN A 347 1.54 5.48 -5.20
C ASN A 347 1.90 6.95 -5.43
N SER A 348 2.66 7.57 -4.53
CA SER A 348 3.07 8.98 -4.67
C SER A 348 4.42 9.10 -5.38
N GLU A 349 4.67 10.26 -5.96
CA GLU A 349 5.97 10.65 -6.47
C GLU A 349 7.08 10.54 -5.41
N ARG A 350 8.30 10.20 -5.85
CA ARG A 350 9.43 9.99 -4.93
C ARG A 350 9.85 11.26 -4.19
N LEU A 351 9.74 12.39 -4.88
CA LEU A 351 10.06 13.72 -4.39
C LEU A 351 9.03 14.69 -4.97
N PHE A 352 8.39 15.44 -4.10
CA PHE A 352 7.62 16.62 -4.42
C PHE A 352 8.10 17.75 -3.53
N PHE A 353 8.51 18.85 -4.13
CA PHE A 353 8.90 20.05 -3.44
C PHE A 353 8.10 21.22 -3.99
N ASN A 354 7.46 21.98 -3.11
CA ASN A 354 6.69 23.16 -3.48
C ASN A 354 6.99 24.30 -2.53
N ALA A 355 7.35 25.45 -3.09
CA ALA A 355 7.54 26.69 -2.36
C ALA A 355 6.60 27.75 -2.95
N TYR A 356 5.83 28.40 -2.09
CA TYR A 356 4.87 29.43 -2.44
C TYR A 356 5.15 30.69 -1.61
N ALA A 357 4.95 31.86 -2.22
CA ALA A 357 5.02 33.13 -1.53
C ALA A 357 4.03 34.11 -2.18
N ASN A 358 3.44 35.01 -1.38
CA ASN A 358 2.50 36.01 -1.90
C ASN A 358 2.79 37.43 -1.41
N ASN A 359 2.04 38.39 -1.95
CA ASN A 359 2.14 39.82 -1.62
C ASN A 359 1.71 40.16 -0.18
N MET A 360 0.97 39.28 0.49
CA MET A 360 0.60 39.45 1.90
C MET A 360 1.76 39.12 2.85
N GLY A 361 2.80 38.45 2.35
CA GLY A 361 3.91 37.97 3.16
C GLY A 361 3.66 36.61 3.80
N ARG A 362 2.77 35.80 3.19
CA ARG A 362 2.67 34.37 3.46
C ARG A 362 3.71 33.64 2.61
N THR A 363 4.41 32.70 3.22
CA THR A 363 5.32 31.77 2.55
C THR A 363 5.04 30.35 3.02
N ASP A 364 4.83 29.43 2.09
CA ASP A 364 4.62 28.01 2.38
C ASP A 364 5.73 27.18 1.72
N VAL A 365 6.36 26.29 2.48
CA VAL A 365 7.38 25.35 2.01
C VAL A 365 6.91 23.94 2.30
N ASN A 366 6.87 23.11 1.25
CA ASN A 366 6.35 21.76 1.32
C ASN A 366 7.38 20.78 0.75
N LEU A 367 7.56 19.66 1.43
CA LEU A 367 8.42 18.57 0.97
C LEU A 367 7.72 17.24 1.24
N ASN A 368 7.38 16.52 0.17
CA ASN A 368 6.88 15.15 0.26
C ASN A 368 7.94 14.21 -0.32
N LEU A 369 8.41 13.27 0.49
CA LEU A 369 9.33 12.22 0.10
C LEU A 369 8.59 10.89 0.20
N SER A 370 8.65 10.08 -0.85
CA SER A 370 8.10 8.72 -0.83
C SER A 370 9.13 7.71 -1.32
N GLN A 371 9.24 6.60 -0.60
CA GLN A 371 10.20 5.55 -0.92
C GLN A 371 9.59 4.17 -0.72
N LYS A 372 9.72 3.31 -1.74
CA LYS A 372 9.48 1.88 -1.64
C LYS A 372 10.74 1.19 -1.11
N ILE A 373 10.59 0.36 -0.09
CA ILE A 373 11.68 -0.38 0.56
C ILE A 373 11.42 -1.87 0.35
N GLY A 374 12.17 -2.49 -0.56
CA GLY A 374 11.92 -3.88 -0.96
C GLY A 374 10.56 -4.05 -1.67
N GLN A 375 9.96 -5.24 -1.54
CA GLN A 375 8.69 -5.58 -2.19
C GLN A 375 7.45 -5.28 -1.34
N HIS A 376 7.61 -5.15 -0.03
CA HIS A 376 6.49 -5.13 0.91
C HIS A 376 6.34 -3.82 1.68
N TRP A 377 7.39 -3.00 1.80
CA TRP A 377 7.38 -1.79 2.60
C TRP A 377 7.38 -0.54 1.73
N SER A 378 6.69 0.50 2.19
CA SER A 378 6.76 1.84 1.62
C SER A 378 6.66 2.85 2.74
N THR A 379 7.44 3.92 2.68
CA THR A 379 7.43 5.02 3.65
C THR A 379 7.26 6.35 2.94
N ALA A 380 6.62 7.29 3.62
CA ALA A 380 6.57 8.68 3.19
C ALA A 380 6.83 9.63 4.35
N VAL A 381 7.50 10.73 4.05
CA VAL A 381 7.70 11.87 4.93
C VAL A 381 7.05 13.06 4.24
N LEU A 382 6.05 13.65 4.88
CA LEU A 382 5.33 14.83 4.41
C LEU A 382 5.66 15.97 5.38
N LEU A 383 6.28 17.04 4.88
CA LEU A 383 6.66 18.20 5.67
C LEU A 383 6.00 19.43 5.08
N HIS A 384 5.56 20.32 5.96
CA HIS A 384 4.94 21.58 5.63
C HIS A 384 5.37 22.62 6.65
N ASP A 385 5.75 23.78 6.15
CA ASP A 385 6.14 24.92 6.96
C ASP A 385 5.49 26.18 6.37
N ASN A 386 4.74 26.91 7.19
CA ASN A 386 4.03 28.12 6.81
C ASN A 386 4.52 29.28 7.66
N PHE A 387 4.90 30.38 7.00
CA PHE A 387 5.38 31.59 7.62
C PHE A 387 4.49 32.76 7.22
N MET A 388 4.08 33.55 8.20
CA MET A 388 3.41 34.83 8.00
C MET A 388 4.22 35.94 8.67
N TYR A 389 5.05 36.64 7.89
CA TYR A 389 6.02 37.60 8.42
C TYR A 389 5.53 39.05 8.44
N ASN A 390 4.47 39.38 7.70
CA ASN A 390 3.97 40.75 7.59
C ASN A 390 3.13 41.17 8.81
N LYS A 391 3.78 41.81 9.78
CA LYS A 391 3.16 42.29 11.03
C LYS A 391 2.22 43.49 10.86
N SER A 392 2.29 44.17 9.71
CA SER A 392 1.58 45.41 9.42
C SER A 392 0.33 45.22 8.55
N MET A 393 -0.08 43.99 8.29
CA MET A 393 -1.20 43.72 7.40
C MET A 393 -2.54 44.18 8.01
N ASN A 394 -3.14 45.21 7.41
CA ASN A 394 -4.36 45.87 7.87
C ASN A 394 -5.04 46.57 6.68
N PHE A 395 -5.58 45.78 5.75
CA PHE A 395 -6.38 46.26 4.62
C PHE A 395 -7.71 46.87 5.08
N SER A 396 -8.22 46.46 6.24
CA SER A 396 -9.43 47.02 6.85
C SER A 396 -9.22 48.41 7.46
N HIS A 397 -7.96 48.86 7.61
CA HIS A 397 -7.57 50.13 8.21
C HIS A 397 -8.11 50.37 9.63
N ASN A 398 -8.38 49.31 10.40
CA ASN A 398 -8.97 49.40 11.74
C ASN A 398 -7.93 49.32 12.90
N GLY A 399 -6.66 49.10 12.57
CA GLY A 399 -5.56 49.05 13.54
C GLY A 399 -5.29 47.65 14.11
N PHE A 400 -6.04 46.64 13.67
CA PHE A 400 -5.81 45.23 13.95
C PHE A 400 -5.18 44.55 12.75
N ARG A 401 -4.45 43.46 13.01
CA ARG A 401 -3.95 42.58 11.97
C ARG A 401 -5.13 41.81 11.39
N ASP A 402 -5.24 41.77 10.06
CA ASP A 402 -6.31 40.99 9.40
C ASP A 402 -6.05 39.47 9.46
N ILE A 403 -4.78 39.05 9.60
CA ILE A 403 -4.37 37.65 9.79
C ILE A 403 -3.27 37.59 10.85
N PRO A 404 -3.28 36.61 11.78
CA PRO A 404 -2.19 36.39 12.72
C PRO A 404 -0.85 36.15 12.01
N VAL A 405 0.22 36.68 12.61
CA VAL A 405 1.60 36.48 12.15
C VAL A 405 2.27 35.39 12.94
N GLY A 406 3.24 34.69 12.35
CA GLY A 406 3.94 33.62 13.03
C GLY A 406 4.38 32.50 12.10
N ASN A 407 4.51 31.31 12.68
CA ASN A 407 4.96 30.11 11.99
C ASN A 407 4.11 28.89 12.39
N LEU A 408 3.81 28.05 11.42
CA LEU A 408 3.22 26.73 11.64
C LEU A 408 4.06 25.70 10.91
N PHE A 409 4.62 24.77 11.66
CA PHE A 409 5.31 23.60 11.13
C PHE A 409 4.50 22.33 11.39
N SER A 410 4.29 21.54 10.35
CA SER A 410 3.59 20.26 10.43
C SER A 410 4.41 19.19 9.70
N GLY A 411 4.50 18.01 10.29
CA GLY A 411 5.25 16.90 9.72
C GLY A 411 4.57 15.56 9.97
N VAL A 412 4.60 14.67 8.98
CA VAL A 412 4.08 13.31 9.07
C VAL A 412 5.11 12.34 8.54
N ASN A 413 5.46 11.33 9.35
CA ASN A 413 6.16 10.15 8.85
C ASN A 413 5.20 8.96 8.90
N ARG A 414 4.98 8.32 7.76
CA ARG A 414 4.04 7.21 7.61
C ARG A 414 4.68 6.03 6.92
N TRP A 415 4.24 4.83 7.30
CA TRP A 415 4.71 3.56 6.79
C TRP A 415 3.52 2.73 6.34
N PHE A 416 3.75 1.96 5.29
CA PHE A 416 2.82 1.01 4.71
C PHE A 416 3.55 -0.31 4.52
N TYR A 417 2.91 -1.39 4.94
CA TYR A 417 3.37 -2.75 4.74
C TYR A 417 2.24 -3.59 4.14
N GLU A 418 2.56 -4.39 3.14
CA GLU A 418 1.65 -5.37 2.56
C GLU A 418 2.40 -6.65 2.19
N ASN A 419 1.92 -7.79 2.68
CA ASN A 419 2.57 -9.08 2.46
C ASN A 419 2.06 -9.85 1.22
N GLY A 420 1.09 -9.31 0.49
CA GLY A 420 0.42 -9.97 -0.65
C GLY A 420 -0.46 -11.17 -0.27
N LYS A 421 -0.55 -11.53 1.02
CA LYS A 421 -1.38 -12.61 1.58
C LYS A 421 -2.55 -12.06 2.40
N GLY A 422 -2.95 -10.82 2.11
CA GLY A 422 -4.09 -10.16 2.73
C GLY A 422 -3.80 -9.33 3.98
N LEU A 423 -2.59 -9.38 4.57
CA LEU A 423 -2.21 -8.51 5.68
C LEU A 423 -1.69 -7.17 5.15
N MET A 424 -2.33 -6.10 5.59
CA MET A 424 -1.94 -4.72 5.33
C MET A 424 -1.79 -3.98 6.65
N VAL A 425 -0.67 -3.28 6.84
CA VAL A 425 -0.42 -2.48 8.02
C VAL A 425 -0.01 -1.08 7.60
N GLN A 426 -0.64 -0.07 8.18
CA GLN A 426 -0.25 1.32 8.04
C GLN A 426 -0.02 1.90 9.41
N PHE A 427 1.02 2.68 9.61
CA PHE A 427 1.22 3.40 10.87
C PHE A 427 2.03 4.66 10.62
N GLY A 428 2.04 5.56 11.58
CA GLY A 428 2.81 6.78 11.47
C GLY A 428 2.73 7.67 12.69
N VAL A 429 3.54 8.71 12.65
CA VAL A 429 3.60 9.76 13.66
C VAL A 429 3.43 11.10 12.95
N LYS A 430 2.68 12.00 13.57
CA LYS A 430 2.50 13.39 13.16
C LYS A 430 3.00 14.31 14.26
N TYR A 431 3.61 15.41 13.85
CA TYR A 431 4.06 16.48 14.73
C TYR A 431 3.54 17.80 14.18
N LEU A 432 3.04 18.65 15.07
CA LEU A 432 2.61 20.01 14.77
C LEU A 432 3.20 20.94 15.82
N ASN A 433 3.80 22.02 15.35
CA ASN A 433 4.18 23.17 16.15
C ASN A 433 3.56 24.41 15.51
N ASP A 434 2.87 25.22 16.29
CA ASP A 434 2.17 26.40 15.81
C ASP A 434 2.35 27.56 16.80
N ASP A 435 3.13 28.55 16.38
CA ASP A 435 3.46 29.77 17.13
C ASP A 435 2.94 30.97 16.35
N ARG A 436 1.83 31.54 16.81
CA ARG A 436 1.14 32.66 16.14
C ARG A 436 0.76 33.75 17.11
N THR A 437 0.85 34.99 16.64
CA THR A 437 0.46 36.20 17.37
C THR A 437 -0.52 37.04 16.55
N GLY A 438 -1.65 37.40 17.15
CA GLY A 438 -2.68 38.28 16.59
C GLY A 438 -2.83 39.58 17.38
N GLY A 439 -3.87 40.35 17.05
CA GLY A 439 -4.21 41.62 17.73
C GLY A 439 -3.79 42.87 16.96
N GLN A 440 -3.45 43.94 17.68
CA GLN A 440 -3.10 45.23 17.07
C GLN A 440 -1.81 45.16 16.26
N ILE A 441 -1.73 45.96 15.18
CA ILE A 441 -0.57 45.96 14.26
C ILE A 441 0.76 46.27 14.97
N ASP A 442 0.73 47.14 15.98
CA ASP A 442 1.88 47.58 16.77
C ASP A 442 2.08 46.80 18.08
N PHE A 443 1.29 45.74 18.32
CA PHE A 443 1.48 44.86 19.47
C PHE A 443 2.84 44.15 19.39
N ASN A 444 3.62 44.28 20.46
CA ASN A 444 4.89 43.59 20.68
C ASN A 444 4.81 42.70 21.91
N GLU A 445 4.88 41.38 21.69
CA GLU A 445 4.75 40.39 22.76
C GLU A 445 5.73 40.62 23.93
N LYS A 446 6.95 41.11 23.67
CA LYS A 446 7.97 41.26 24.72
C LYS A 446 7.66 42.41 25.68
N THR A 447 6.96 43.44 25.23
CA THR A 447 6.71 44.66 26.01
C THR A 447 5.25 44.79 26.45
N ASP A 448 4.32 44.27 25.64
CA ASP A 448 2.90 44.56 25.79
C ASP A 448 2.11 43.38 26.37
N LYS A 449 2.62 42.14 26.28
CA LYS A 449 1.95 40.95 26.81
C LYS A 449 1.66 41.10 28.30
N GLY A 450 0.39 40.95 28.68
CA GLY A 450 -0.06 41.11 30.07
C GLY A 450 -0.17 42.55 30.55
N THR A 451 -0.09 43.54 29.64
CA THR A 451 -0.32 44.95 29.92
C THR A 451 -1.58 45.46 29.20
N THR A 452 -1.97 46.71 29.45
CA THR A 452 -3.07 47.39 28.74
C THR A 452 -2.58 48.32 27.63
N ASN A 453 -1.27 48.33 27.32
CA ASN A 453 -0.68 49.25 26.33
C ASN A 453 -1.21 49.00 24.91
N ARG A 454 -1.22 47.72 24.52
CA ARG A 454 -1.70 47.21 23.23
C ARG A 454 -2.35 45.85 23.41
N TYR A 455 -3.46 45.65 22.72
CA TYR A 455 -4.14 44.37 22.70
C TYR A 455 -3.42 43.40 21.75
N GLY A 456 -3.09 42.22 22.27
CA GLY A 456 -2.52 41.12 21.52
C GLY A 456 -3.03 39.78 22.01
N LEU A 457 -2.94 38.79 21.15
CA LEU A 457 -3.20 37.40 21.50
C LEU A 457 -2.09 36.53 20.93
N GLY A 458 -1.87 35.37 21.52
CA GLY A 458 -0.90 34.42 21.01
C GLY A 458 -1.25 32.99 21.31
N PHE A 459 -0.76 32.11 20.45
CA PHE A 459 -0.89 30.66 20.49
C PHE A 459 0.50 30.06 20.40
N ASP A 460 0.86 29.21 21.35
CA ASP A 460 2.00 28.30 21.30
C ASP A 460 1.42 26.90 21.49
N ILE A 461 1.27 26.17 20.38
CA ILE A 461 0.62 24.88 20.31
C ILE A 461 1.63 23.82 19.87
N GLU A 462 1.68 22.73 20.62
CA GLU A 462 2.44 21.53 20.28
C GLU A 462 1.50 20.32 20.29
N ARG A 463 1.49 19.57 19.19
CA ARG A 463 0.70 18.34 19.08
C ARG A 463 1.53 17.21 18.51
N VAL A 464 1.50 16.07 19.20
CA VAL A 464 2.06 14.80 18.73
C VAL A 464 0.91 13.82 18.56
N GLU A 465 0.85 13.13 17.42
CA GLU A 465 -0.15 12.11 17.14
C GLU A 465 0.51 10.84 16.61
N GLY A 466 0.08 9.68 17.07
CA GLY A 466 0.45 8.38 16.54
C GLY A 466 -0.79 7.65 16.04
N PHE A 467 -0.65 6.90 14.95
CA PHE A 467 -1.75 6.09 14.43
C PHE A 467 -1.27 4.75 13.88
N ALA A 468 -2.18 3.77 13.86
CA ALA A 468 -2.02 2.50 13.20
C ALA A 468 -3.34 2.00 12.60
N LYS A 469 -3.26 1.36 11.43
CA LYS A 469 -4.36 0.69 10.73
C LYS A 469 -3.87 -0.68 10.32
N ILE A 470 -4.45 -1.72 10.90
CA ILE A 470 -4.06 -3.12 10.67
C ILE A 470 -5.28 -3.80 10.02
N GLY A 471 -5.15 -4.22 8.78
CA GLY A 471 -6.19 -4.90 8.02
C GLY A 471 -5.75 -6.30 7.63
N TYR A 472 -6.66 -7.26 7.73
CA TYR A 472 -6.46 -8.60 7.20
C TYR A 472 -7.66 -9.00 6.33
N VAL A 473 -7.38 -9.26 5.05
CA VAL A 473 -8.32 -9.83 4.09
C VAL A 473 -8.06 -11.32 3.99
N PHE A 474 -9.10 -12.14 4.15
CA PHE A 474 -8.93 -13.59 4.15
C PHE A 474 -8.63 -14.09 2.73
N PRO A 475 -7.52 -14.81 2.47
CA PRO A 475 -7.17 -15.23 1.11
C PRO A 475 -8.23 -16.08 0.41
N GLU A 476 -8.90 -16.95 1.17
CA GLU A 476 -9.96 -17.84 0.69
C GLU A 476 -11.30 -17.11 0.45
N ASN A 477 -11.52 -15.97 1.10
CA ASN A 477 -12.71 -15.14 0.92
C ASN A 477 -12.31 -13.66 0.88
N LYS A 478 -12.07 -13.15 -0.33
CA LYS A 478 -11.63 -11.77 -0.57
C LYS A 478 -12.64 -10.70 -0.12
N HIS A 479 -13.89 -11.07 0.17
CA HIS A 479 -14.92 -10.15 0.67
C HIS A 479 -14.99 -10.11 2.20
N ARG A 480 -14.36 -11.07 2.87
CA ARG A 480 -14.23 -11.10 4.32
C ARG A 480 -12.97 -10.36 4.73
N SER A 481 -13.10 -9.42 5.66
CA SER A 481 -11.96 -8.68 6.21
C SER A 481 -12.19 -8.25 7.65
N ILE A 482 -11.12 -8.22 8.42
CA ILE A 482 -11.06 -7.60 9.74
C ILE A 482 -10.07 -6.44 9.71
N GLY A 483 -10.41 -5.34 10.36
CA GLY A 483 -9.60 -4.13 10.43
C GLY A 483 -9.58 -3.57 11.83
N LEU A 484 -8.41 -3.24 12.35
CA LEU A 484 -8.20 -2.51 13.59
C LEU A 484 -7.58 -1.16 13.27
N GLN A 485 -8.22 -0.11 13.75
CA GLN A 485 -7.77 1.28 13.66
C GLN A 485 -7.42 1.76 15.07
N LEU A 486 -6.26 2.38 15.22
CA LEU A 486 -5.77 2.93 16.47
C LEU A 486 -5.26 4.34 16.21
N ALA A 487 -5.57 5.27 17.10
CA ALA A 487 -4.98 6.60 17.10
C ALA A 487 -4.80 7.08 18.54
N GLY A 488 -3.83 7.96 18.75
CA GLY A 488 -3.67 8.66 20.01
C GLY A 488 -2.91 9.95 19.81
N SER A 489 -3.24 10.96 20.58
CA SER A 489 -2.59 12.27 20.49
C SER A 489 -2.40 12.92 21.85
N ASN A 490 -1.36 13.74 21.94
CA ASN A 490 -1.13 14.66 23.03
C ASN A 490 -1.07 16.08 22.45
N TYR A 491 -1.89 16.96 22.99
CA TYR A 491 -2.04 18.35 22.57
C TYR A 491 -1.75 19.25 23.77
N ASN A 492 -0.77 20.14 23.65
CA ASN A 492 -0.48 21.19 24.61
C ASN A 492 -0.68 22.54 23.92
N GLN A 493 -1.37 23.44 24.59
CA GLN A 493 -1.58 24.79 24.12
C GLN A 493 -1.32 25.76 25.26
N LYS A 494 -0.50 26.78 24.98
CA LYS A 494 -0.38 27.98 25.80
C LYS A 494 -0.89 29.15 25.02
N SER A 495 -1.84 29.88 25.59
CA SER A 495 -2.44 31.00 24.89
C SER A 495 -2.74 32.14 25.84
N TYR A 496 -2.80 33.33 25.26
CA TYR A 496 -3.21 34.53 25.96
C TYR A 496 -4.06 35.39 25.03
N PHE A 497 -5.02 36.10 25.62
CA PHE A 497 -5.96 36.99 24.97
C PHE A 497 -5.99 38.29 25.77
N GLY A 498 -5.12 39.24 25.40
CA GLY A 498 -4.85 40.42 26.21
C GLY A 498 -4.30 40.05 27.59
N LEU A 499 -5.09 40.30 28.63
CA LEU A 499 -4.74 39.99 30.03
C LEU A 499 -5.12 38.57 30.45
N ASN A 500 -5.94 37.88 29.64
CA ASN A 500 -6.52 36.60 29.99
C ASN A 500 -5.65 35.47 29.47
N ASN A 501 -5.12 34.62 30.35
CA ASN A 501 -4.37 33.43 29.94
C ASN A 501 -5.31 32.23 29.84
N TYR A 502 -5.09 31.40 28.83
CA TYR A 502 -5.75 30.12 28.63
C TYR A 502 -4.70 29.10 28.21
N ASN A 503 -4.35 28.19 29.13
CA ASN A 503 -3.45 27.07 28.85
C ASN A 503 -4.26 25.79 28.91
N SER A 504 -3.93 24.82 28.08
CA SER A 504 -4.68 23.57 28.05
C SER A 504 -3.86 22.39 27.57
N ASP A 505 -4.19 21.24 28.12
CA ASP A 505 -3.67 19.94 27.75
C ASP A 505 -4.83 19.01 27.39
N GLN A 506 -4.69 18.27 26.28
CA GLN A 506 -5.60 17.19 25.93
C GLN A 506 -4.83 15.94 25.52
N GLN A 507 -5.18 14.82 26.15
CA GLN A 507 -4.76 13.50 25.73
C GLN A 507 -5.96 12.78 25.13
N ASN A 508 -5.78 12.19 23.95
CA ASN A 508 -6.79 11.40 23.27
C ASN A 508 -6.28 9.99 22.97
N GLY A 509 -7.16 9.00 23.11
CA GLY A 509 -6.96 7.64 22.65
C GLY A 509 -8.19 7.13 21.91
N TYR A 510 -7.99 6.50 20.77
CA TYR A 510 -9.05 5.97 19.91
C TYR A 510 -8.71 4.57 19.44
N ALA A 511 -9.69 3.67 19.49
CA ALA A 511 -9.61 2.36 18.86
C ALA A 511 -10.94 2.00 18.19
N ASN A 512 -10.86 1.41 17.00
CA ASN A 512 -12.03 0.95 16.25
C ASN A 512 -11.72 -0.38 15.57
N LEU A 513 -12.50 -1.40 15.92
CA LEU A 513 -12.44 -2.72 15.34
C LEU A 513 -13.61 -2.90 14.38
N LEU A 514 -13.32 -3.29 13.15
CA LEU A 514 -14.30 -3.45 12.07
C LEU A 514 -14.17 -4.85 11.48
N PHE A 515 -15.30 -5.51 11.29
CA PHE A 515 -15.43 -6.75 10.53
C PHE A 515 -16.42 -6.54 9.40
N GLN A 516 -16.11 -7.03 8.20
CA GLN A 516 -17.05 -7.08 7.10
C GLN A 516 -17.04 -8.44 6.41
N ASP A 517 -18.19 -8.82 5.88
CA ASP A 517 -18.36 -10.00 5.01
C ASP A 517 -19.62 -9.82 4.13
N ILE A 518 -19.92 -10.82 3.31
CA ILE A 518 -21.08 -10.88 2.42
C ILE A 518 -22.07 -11.97 2.84
N ILE A 519 -23.35 -11.78 2.49
CA ILE A 519 -24.43 -12.76 2.68
C ILE A 519 -24.87 -13.24 1.30
N GLY A 520 -24.42 -14.42 0.89
CA GLY A 520 -24.78 -15.05 -0.39
C GLY A 520 -24.13 -14.39 -1.62
N THR A 521 -24.36 -13.09 -1.84
CA THR A 521 -23.84 -12.34 -2.99
C THR A 521 -23.10 -11.08 -2.58
N VAL A 522 -22.26 -10.55 -3.47
CA VAL A 522 -21.53 -9.29 -3.27
C VAL A 522 -22.45 -8.06 -3.18
N ALA A 523 -23.73 -8.19 -3.53
CA ALA A 523 -24.73 -7.13 -3.37
C ALA A 523 -25.19 -6.97 -1.90
N HIS A 524 -25.10 -8.04 -1.11
CA HIS A 524 -25.48 -8.05 0.30
C HIS A 524 -24.23 -8.08 1.17
N LYS A 525 -23.74 -6.89 1.54
CA LYS A 525 -22.60 -6.71 2.45
C LYS A 525 -23.09 -6.31 3.84
N TYR A 526 -22.49 -6.87 4.88
CA TYR A 526 -22.71 -6.41 6.24
C TYR A 526 -21.37 -6.00 6.89
N ARG A 527 -21.46 -5.05 7.82
CA ARG A 527 -20.34 -4.53 8.60
C ARG A 527 -20.74 -4.48 10.06
N VAL A 528 -19.88 -4.98 10.93
CA VAL A 528 -20.04 -4.92 12.37
C VAL A 528 -18.76 -4.34 12.95
N GLY A 529 -18.87 -3.50 13.97
CA GLY A 529 -17.70 -2.93 14.61
C GLY A 529 -17.96 -2.47 16.02
N ALA A 530 -16.87 -2.16 16.71
CA ALA A 530 -16.86 -1.60 18.05
C ALA A 530 -15.76 -0.53 18.12
N SER A 531 -16.13 0.66 18.59
CA SER A 531 -15.22 1.79 18.74
C SER A 531 -15.21 2.30 20.17
N ILE A 532 -14.06 2.69 20.67
CA ILE A 532 -13.86 3.41 21.92
C ILE A 532 -13.06 4.67 21.65
N ASN A 533 -13.46 5.75 22.29
CA ASN A 533 -12.74 7.01 22.30
C ASN A 533 -12.60 7.45 23.76
N TYR A 534 -11.43 7.95 24.11
CA TYR A 534 -11.09 8.44 25.43
C TYR A 534 -10.46 9.82 25.29
N ASP A 535 -10.99 10.80 26.02
CA ASP A 535 -10.40 12.13 26.11
C ASP A 535 -10.15 12.52 27.56
N ASN A 536 -8.99 13.11 27.81
CA ASN A 536 -8.63 13.67 29.11
C ASN A 536 -8.16 15.10 28.91
N TYR A 537 -8.94 16.04 29.43
CA TYR A 537 -8.71 17.47 29.29
C TYR A 537 -8.31 18.09 30.63
N ASN A 538 -7.40 19.05 30.55
CA ASN A 538 -6.96 19.84 31.68
C ASN A 538 -6.75 21.28 31.19
N GLU A 539 -7.61 22.20 31.60
CA GLU A 539 -7.66 23.57 31.12
C GLU A 539 -7.45 24.54 32.29
N TRP A 540 -6.55 25.49 32.12
CA TRP A 540 -6.28 26.56 33.08
C TRP A 540 -6.70 27.90 32.48
N TYR A 541 -7.73 28.50 33.07
CA TYR A 541 -8.25 29.80 32.71
C TYR A 541 -7.87 30.84 33.78
N LEU A 542 -7.41 32.02 33.34
CA LEU A 542 -7.09 33.17 34.21
C LEU A 542 -6.14 32.86 35.38
N LYS A 543 -5.11 32.03 35.16
CA LYS A 543 -4.11 31.55 36.15
C LYS A 543 -4.66 30.75 37.35
N ASP A 544 -5.90 30.97 37.76
CA ASP A 544 -6.43 30.50 39.04
C ASP A 544 -7.60 29.49 38.90
N GLN A 545 -8.17 29.31 37.71
CA GLN A 545 -9.27 28.36 37.47
C GLN A 545 -8.78 27.14 36.70
N ASN A 546 -8.95 25.95 37.28
CA ASN A 546 -8.58 24.69 36.65
C ASN A 546 -9.83 23.83 36.39
N PHE A 547 -10.05 23.46 35.12
CA PHE A 547 -11.12 22.58 34.68
C PHE A 547 -10.52 21.26 34.17
N LYS A 548 -10.91 20.16 34.82
CA LYS A 548 -10.52 18.80 34.40
C LYS A 548 -11.75 18.01 34.02
N ARG A 549 -11.73 17.37 32.86
CA ARG A 549 -12.79 16.46 32.41
C ARG A 549 -12.19 15.21 31.76
N LYS A 550 -12.86 14.08 31.98
CA LYS A 550 -12.57 12.80 31.32
C LYS A 550 -13.85 12.34 30.64
N GLU A 551 -13.75 12.06 29.36
CA GLU A 551 -14.85 11.68 28.48
C GLU A 551 -14.57 10.34 27.80
#